data_AF-A0A958LNB8-F1
#
_entry.id   AF-A0A958LNB8-F1
#
_cell.length_a   1.000
_cell.length_b   1.000
_cell.length_c   1.000
_cell.angle_alpha   90.00
_cell.angle_beta   90.00
_cell.angle_gamma   90.00
#
_symmetry.space_group_name_H-M   'P 1'
#
loop_
_entity.id
_entity.type
_entity.pdbx_description
1 polymer ?
#
loop_
_entity_poly.entity_id
_entity_poly.type
_entity_poly.pdbx_seq_one_letter_code
_entity_poly.pdbx_strand_id
1 'polypeptide(L)'
;MLSVLRMAVIFGLLILASTSWGLANQVEKAEADQFLTGLHQLTLSGSRSGEGYFRLDGNYMVFQSERDVDNPFYQIYLMNLVSGETKRISPGHGKTTCSWVHPLEEKVLYASTHLDKEAKAKQKDEFKQRA
;
A
#
# COMPACT_ATOMS: atom_id res chain seq x y z
N MET A 1 -29.64 -35.63 -12.50
CA MET A 1 -30.11 -35.04 -11.22
C MET A 1 -28.97 -34.62 -10.29
N LEU A 2 -27.92 -35.44 -10.09
CA LEU A 2 -26.82 -35.11 -9.15
C LEU A 2 -25.99 -33.86 -9.54
N SER A 3 -25.85 -33.53 -10.83
CA SER A 3 -25.07 -32.34 -11.27
C SER A 3 -25.82 -31.02 -11.05
N VAL A 4 -27.14 -31.02 -11.21
CA VAL A 4 -28.00 -29.84 -11.01
C VAL A 4 -28.05 -29.47 -9.52
N LEU A 5 -28.13 -30.47 -8.64
CA LEU A 5 -28.10 -30.26 -7.18
C LEU A 5 -26.73 -29.70 -6.72
N ARG A 6 -25.62 -30.16 -7.31
CA ARG A 6 -24.28 -29.64 -7.03
C ARG A 6 -24.09 -28.20 -7.50
N MET A 7 -24.58 -27.84 -8.70
CA MET A 7 -24.55 -26.44 -9.17
C MET A 7 -25.38 -25.51 -8.28
N ALA A 8 -26.56 -25.95 -7.83
CA ALA A 8 -27.41 -25.15 -6.95
C ALA A 8 -26.76 -24.88 -5.59
N VAL A 9 -26.07 -25.88 -5.01
CA VAL A 9 -25.32 -25.72 -3.74
C VAL A 9 -24.14 -24.77 -3.91
N ILE A 10 -23.36 -24.89 -4.99
CA ILE A 10 -22.23 -23.98 -5.26
C ILE A 10 -22.72 -22.55 -5.47
N PHE A 11 -23.80 -22.36 -6.23
CA PHE A 11 -24.38 -21.05 -6.47
C PHE A 11 -24.96 -20.43 -5.18
N GLY A 12 -25.63 -21.24 -4.34
CA GLY A 12 -26.11 -20.81 -3.02
C GLY A 12 -24.98 -20.40 -2.06
N LEU A 13 -23.88 -21.16 -2.04
CA LEU A 13 -22.69 -20.83 -1.24
C LEU A 13 -22.00 -19.55 -1.74
N LEU A 14 -21.94 -19.33 -3.05
CA LEU A 14 -21.40 -18.11 -3.64
C LEU A 14 -22.24 -16.87 -3.28
N ILE A 15 -23.57 -17.00 -3.31
CA ILE A 15 -24.47 -15.93 -2.87
C ILE A 15 -24.25 -15.61 -1.39
N LEU A 16 -24.26 -16.62 -0.51
CA LEU A 16 -24.02 -16.46 0.93
C LEU A 16 -22.65 -15.82 1.24
N ALA A 17 -21.60 -16.21 0.53
CA ALA A 17 -20.27 -15.62 0.68
C ALA A 17 -20.26 -14.15 0.24
N SER A 18 -20.89 -13.82 -0.90
CA SER A 18 -20.96 -12.45 -1.42
C SER A 18 -21.75 -11.51 -0.49
N THR A 19 -22.86 -11.97 0.08
CA THR A 19 -23.64 -11.19 1.05
C THR A 19 -22.87 -10.99 2.35
N SER A 20 -22.09 -11.97 2.79
CA SER A 20 -21.29 -11.88 4.02
C SER A 20 -20.16 -10.85 3.90
N TRP A 21 -19.47 -10.81 2.76
CA TRP A 21 -18.48 -9.76 2.46
C TRP A 21 -19.09 -8.37 2.35
N GLY A 22 -20.25 -8.26 1.68
CA GLY A 22 -20.97 -6.99 1.58
C GLY A 22 -21.39 -6.45 2.95
N LEU A 23 -21.91 -7.30 3.84
CA LEU A 23 -22.30 -6.93 5.20
C LEU A 23 -21.09 -6.50 6.05
N ALA A 24 -19.97 -7.23 5.98
CA ALA A 24 -18.76 -6.88 6.74
C ALA A 24 -18.24 -5.48 6.38
N ASN A 25 -18.15 -5.15 5.08
CA ASN A 25 -17.73 -3.82 4.62
C ASN A 25 -18.70 -2.70 5.06
N GLN A 26 -20.00 -3.00 5.13
CA GLN A 26 -21.00 -2.01 5.58
C GLN A 26 -20.91 -1.77 7.09
N VAL A 27 -20.65 -2.81 7.89
CA VAL A 27 -20.49 -2.69 9.34
C VAL A 27 -19.24 -1.89 9.71
N GLU A 28 -18.08 -2.17 9.10
CA GLU A 28 -16.84 -1.43 9.35
C GLU A 28 -16.98 0.06 9.00
N LYS A 29 -17.64 0.35 7.87
CA LYS A 29 -17.93 1.72 7.47
C LYS A 29 -18.86 2.43 8.44
N ALA A 30 -19.91 1.76 8.92
CA ALA A 30 -20.87 2.35 9.85
C ALA A 30 -20.25 2.68 11.22
N GLU A 31 -19.33 1.86 11.71
CA GLU A 31 -18.57 2.16 12.94
C GLU A 31 -17.60 3.31 12.75
N ALA A 32 -16.89 3.36 11.61
CA ALA A 32 -16.00 4.47 11.29
C ALA A 32 -16.76 5.80 11.15
N ASP A 33 -17.90 5.80 10.45
CA ASP A 33 -18.74 6.99 10.21
C ASP A 33 -19.31 7.60 11.52
N GLN A 34 -19.33 6.83 12.62
CA GLN A 34 -19.69 7.35 13.95
C GLN A 34 -18.64 8.32 14.50
N PHE A 35 -17.35 8.11 14.22
CA PHE A 35 -16.24 8.85 14.82
C PHE A 35 -15.44 9.69 13.82
N LEU A 36 -15.41 9.27 12.57
CA LEU A 36 -14.62 9.84 11.50
C LEU A 36 -15.58 10.35 10.42
N THR A 37 -15.33 11.57 9.95
CA THR A 37 -16.05 12.14 8.81
C THR A 37 -15.04 12.58 7.76
N GLY A 38 -15.44 12.55 6.48
CA GLY A 38 -14.54 12.95 5.39
C GLY A 38 -13.32 12.04 5.25
N LEU A 39 -13.48 10.71 5.37
CA LEU A 39 -12.38 9.80 5.05
C LEU A 39 -12.02 9.92 3.57
N HIS A 40 -10.74 10.13 3.31
CA HIS A 40 -10.18 10.18 1.96
C HIS A 40 -9.05 9.17 1.83
N GLN A 41 -9.16 8.27 0.84
CA GLN A 41 -8.09 7.36 0.49
C GLN A 41 -7.01 8.10 -0.29
N LEU A 42 -5.78 8.12 0.24
CA LEU A 42 -4.64 8.80 -0.39
C LEU A 42 -3.89 7.92 -1.39
N THR A 43 -3.73 6.64 -1.09
CA THR A 43 -2.97 5.69 -1.93
C THR A 43 -3.90 4.86 -2.80
N LEU A 44 -3.89 5.11 -4.11
CA LEU A 44 -4.72 4.43 -5.11
C LEU A 44 -3.93 3.44 -5.99
N SER A 45 -2.63 3.34 -5.79
CA SER A 45 -1.72 2.55 -6.63
C SER A 45 -0.72 1.76 -5.79
N GLY A 46 -0.23 0.67 -6.37
CA GLY A 46 0.66 -0.28 -5.72
C GLY A 46 -0.09 -1.41 -5.02
N SER A 47 0.60 -2.52 -4.81
CA SER A 47 0.08 -3.67 -4.09
C SER A 47 -0.05 -3.38 -2.60
N ARG A 48 0.91 -2.63 -2.04
CA ARG A 48 1.03 -2.35 -0.62
C ARG A 48 1.55 -0.94 -0.37
N SER A 49 1.10 -0.34 0.72
CA SER A 49 1.62 0.93 1.25
C SER A 49 1.73 0.85 2.77
N GLY A 50 2.67 1.58 3.35
CA GLY A 50 2.92 1.58 4.80
C GLY A 50 3.67 2.83 5.26
N GLU A 51 3.75 3.01 6.58
CA GLU A 51 4.56 4.04 7.26
C GLU A 51 4.50 5.44 6.62
N GLY A 52 3.33 6.08 6.67
CA GLY A 52 3.12 7.44 6.18
C GLY A 52 3.39 8.52 7.23
N TYR A 53 4.16 9.55 6.88
CA TYR A 53 4.49 10.69 7.74
C TYR A 53 4.21 12.00 7.01
N PHE A 54 3.41 12.87 7.65
CA PHE A 54 3.04 14.16 7.10
C PHE A 54 4.09 15.23 7.41
N ARG A 55 4.30 16.14 6.47
CA ARG A 55 5.05 17.38 6.70
C ARG A 55 4.22 18.32 7.57
N LEU A 56 4.90 19.21 8.30
CA LEU A 56 4.30 20.17 9.22
C LEU A 56 3.20 21.03 8.58
N ASP A 57 3.34 21.40 7.31
CA ASP A 57 2.38 22.23 6.57
C ASP A 57 1.18 21.43 6.02
N GLY A 58 1.17 20.10 6.17
CA GLY A 58 0.14 19.23 5.64
C GLY A 58 0.14 19.07 4.12
N ASN A 59 1.09 19.67 3.39
CA ASN A 59 1.11 19.64 1.93
C ASN A 59 1.80 18.40 1.36
N TYR A 60 2.61 17.71 2.19
CA TYR A 60 3.37 16.56 1.76
C TYR A 60 3.23 15.40 2.73
N MET A 61 3.27 14.17 2.18
CA MET A 61 3.39 12.93 2.94
C MET A 61 4.52 12.10 2.34
N VAL A 62 5.47 11.68 3.18
CA VAL A 62 6.45 10.64 2.81
C VAL A 62 5.94 9.28 3.28
N PHE A 63 6.05 8.25 2.46
CA PHE A 63 5.52 6.93 2.78
C PHE A 63 6.23 5.81 2.01
N GLN A 64 6.03 4.57 2.46
CA GLN A 64 6.50 3.38 1.77
C GLN A 64 5.45 2.85 0.80
N SER A 65 5.87 2.38 -0.38
CA SER A 65 4.97 1.68 -1.29
C SER A 65 5.67 0.64 -2.16
N GLU A 66 5.03 -0.51 -2.35
CA GLU A 66 5.33 -1.49 -3.39
C GLU A 66 4.45 -1.16 -4.60
N ARG A 67 4.95 -0.32 -5.51
CA ARG A 67 4.17 0.19 -6.65
C ARG A 67 4.88 0.20 -8.00
N ASP A 68 6.17 -0.09 -8.01
CA ASP A 68 6.94 -0.17 -9.23
C ASP A 68 6.91 -1.61 -9.74
N VAL A 69 6.57 -1.81 -11.00
CA VAL A 69 6.49 -3.15 -11.61
C VAL A 69 7.89 -3.79 -11.66
N ASP A 70 8.93 -2.97 -11.81
CA ASP A 70 10.32 -3.43 -11.90
C ASP A 70 10.98 -3.62 -10.51
N ASN A 71 10.29 -3.24 -9.42
CA ASN A 71 10.78 -3.41 -8.06
C ASN A 71 9.68 -3.93 -7.11
N PRO A 72 9.72 -5.22 -6.74
CA PRO A 72 8.70 -5.85 -5.89
C PRO A 72 8.89 -5.59 -4.39
N PHE A 73 9.69 -4.58 -4.01
CA PHE A 73 9.97 -4.24 -2.62
C PHE A 73 9.58 -2.80 -2.30
N TYR A 74 9.27 -2.53 -1.03
CA TYR A 74 9.00 -1.18 -0.56
C TYR A 74 10.12 -0.21 -0.99
N GLN A 75 9.69 0.91 -1.54
CA GLN A 75 10.49 2.10 -1.83
C GLN A 75 9.83 3.31 -1.18
N ILE A 76 10.58 4.40 -1.06
CA ILE A 76 10.10 5.63 -0.44
C ILE A 76 9.58 6.59 -1.50
N TYR A 77 8.39 7.11 -1.25
CA TYR A 77 7.70 8.06 -2.11
C TYR A 77 7.33 9.31 -1.32
N LEU A 78 7.38 10.45 -2.00
CA LEU A 78 6.87 11.73 -1.53
C LEU A 78 5.61 12.06 -2.34
N MET A 79 4.48 12.20 -1.66
CA MET A 79 3.21 12.64 -2.22
C MET A 79 2.98 14.09 -1.88
N ASN A 80 2.66 14.90 -2.89
CA ASN A 80 2.08 16.22 -2.71
C ASN A 80 0.57 16.05 -2.56
N LEU A 81 0.03 16.43 -1.40
CA LEU A 81 -1.38 16.26 -1.05
C LEU A 81 -2.29 17.32 -1.70
N VAL A 82 -1.72 18.42 -2.19
CA VAL A 82 -2.44 19.47 -2.91
C VAL A 82 -2.62 19.10 -4.38
N SER A 83 -1.56 18.61 -5.03
CA SER A 83 -1.61 18.24 -6.46
C SER A 83 -1.94 16.77 -6.71
N GLY A 84 -1.80 15.90 -5.71
CA GLY A 84 -1.90 14.44 -5.86
C GLY A 84 -0.66 13.80 -6.50
N GLU A 85 0.35 14.59 -6.88
CA GLU A 85 1.57 14.07 -7.50
C GLU A 85 2.33 13.19 -6.49
N THR A 86 2.77 12.02 -6.94
CA THR A 86 3.63 11.15 -6.14
C THR A 86 4.92 10.83 -6.87
N LYS A 87 6.06 11.05 -6.21
CA LYS A 87 7.40 10.83 -6.76
C LYS A 87 8.20 9.87 -5.90
N ARG A 88 8.92 8.93 -6.53
CA ARG A 88 9.92 8.10 -5.82
C ARG A 88 11.13 8.95 -5.45
N ILE A 89 11.53 8.89 -4.19
CA ILE A 89 12.73 9.57 -3.70
C ILE A 89 13.88 8.60 -3.38
N SER A 90 13.57 7.33 -3.14
CA SER A 90 14.61 6.30 -3.00
C SER A 90 15.15 5.84 -4.36
N PRO A 91 16.34 5.21 -4.41
CA PRO A 91 17.02 4.86 -5.66
C PRO A 91 16.36 3.75 -6.51
N GLY A 92 15.27 3.15 -6.04
CA GLY A 92 14.59 2.03 -6.72
C GLY A 92 15.29 0.67 -6.56
N HIS A 93 16.33 0.57 -5.73
CA HIS A 93 17.00 -0.67 -5.38
C HIS A 93 17.44 -0.63 -3.90
N GLY A 94 17.81 -1.78 -3.37
CA GLY A 94 17.89 -1.98 -1.93
C GLY A 94 16.52 -1.93 -1.26
N LYS A 95 16.46 -2.37 -0.01
CA LYS A 95 15.27 -2.22 0.82
C LYS A 95 15.24 -0.84 1.43
N THR A 96 14.05 -0.33 1.69
CA THR A 96 13.84 0.90 2.43
C THR A 96 12.90 0.64 3.59
N THR A 97 13.08 1.38 4.68
CA THR A 97 12.16 1.38 5.84
C THR A 97 11.90 2.82 6.30
N CYS A 98 11.54 3.04 7.57
CA CYS A 98 11.22 4.31 8.24
C CYS A 98 11.73 5.55 7.51
N SER A 99 10.82 6.49 7.28
CA SER A 99 11.10 7.74 6.59
C SER A 99 10.61 8.94 7.40
N TRP A 100 11.11 10.12 7.07
CA TRP A 100 10.73 11.38 7.70
C TRP A 100 10.92 12.53 6.73
N VAL A 101 9.88 13.35 6.56
CA VAL A 101 9.93 14.57 5.76
C VAL A 101 10.25 15.75 6.67
N HIS A 102 11.28 16.53 6.30
CA HIS A 102 11.69 17.67 7.10
C HIS A 102 10.55 18.70 7.16
N PRO A 103 10.22 19.27 8.34
CA PRO A 103 9.05 20.13 8.50
C PRO A 103 9.13 21.40 7.64
N LEU A 104 10.33 21.97 7.49
CA LEU A 104 10.53 23.30 6.88
C LEU A 104 11.40 23.31 5.62
N GLU A 105 12.22 22.28 5.40
CA GLU A 105 13.24 22.28 4.34
C GLU A 105 12.90 21.21 3.32
N GLU A 106 13.43 21.32 2.11
CA GLU A 106 13.28 20.31 1.05
C GLU A 106 14.20 19.10 1.28
N LYS A 107 14.00 18.43 2.42
CA LYS A 107 14.80 17.27 2.84
C LYS A 107 13.90 16.12 3.25
N VAL A 108 14.34 14.92 2.92
CA VAL A 108 13.74 13.68 3.40
C VAL A 108 14.84 12.77 3.92
N LEU A 109 14.62 12.19 5.09
CA LEU A 109 15.45 11.17 5.68
C LEU A 109 14.76 9.81 5.54
N TYR A 110 15.50 8.77 5.20
CA TYR A 110 14.98 7.40 5.21
C TYR A 110 16.12 6.39 5.40
N ALA A 111 15.80 5.22 5.96
CA ALA A 111 16.74 4.13 6.09
C ALA A 111 16.70 3.21 4.86
N SER A 112 17.87 2.78 4.36
CA SER A 112 17.95 1.92 3.19
C SER A 112 19.25 1.13 3.08
N THR A 113 19.19 -0.03 2.42
CA THR A 113 20.35 -0.87 2.09
C THR A 113 20.94 -0.63 0.69
N HIS A 114 20.51 0.41 -0.03
CA HIS A 114 20.91 0.66 -1.43
C HIS A 114 22.42 0.81 -1.67
N LEU A 115 23.20 1.14 -0.63
CA LEU A 115 24.67 1.24 -0.73
C LEU A 115 25.38 -0.12 -0.73
N ASP A 116 24.70 -1.21 -0.40
CA ASP A 116 25.24 -2.55 -0.56
C ASP A 116 25.41 -2.86 -2.06
N LYS A 117 26.64 -3.14 -2.48
CA LYS A 117 26.96 -3.49 -3.88
C LYS A 117 26.19 -4.72 -4.36
N GLU A 118 25.80 -5.60 -3.45
CA GLU A 118 25.03 -6.81 -3.75
C GLU A 118 23.51 -6.60 -3.60
N ALA A 119 23.02 -5.39 -3.29
CA ALA A 119 21.61 -5.12 -3.02
C ALA A 119 20.68 -5.66 -4.10
N LYS A 120 21.01 -5.43 -5.39
CA LYS A 120 20.20 -5.90 -6.52
C LYS A 120 20.19 -7.43 -6.63
N ALA A 121 21.33 -8.09 -6.39
CA ALA A 121 21.41 -9.54 -6.42
C ALA A 121 20.58 -10.16 -5.29
N LYS A 122 20.75 -9.64 -4.06
CA LYS A 122 19.97 -10.06 -2.88
C LYS A 122 18.48 -9.86 -3.06
N GLN A 123 18.05 -8.74 -3.65
CA GLN A 123 16.65 -8.48 -3.99
C GLN A 123 16.12 -9.52 -4.99
N LYS A 124 16.87 -9.82 -6.05
CA LYS A 124 16.47 -10.82 -7.05
C LYS A 124 16.33 -12.19 -6.41
N ASP A 125 17.25 -12.58 -5.54
CA ASP A 125 17.22 -13.89 -4.88
C ASP A 125 16.10 -14.00 -3.86
N GLU A 126 15.83 -12.95 -3.08
CA GLU A 126 14.65 -12.90 -2.21
C GLU A 126 13.35 -12.98 -3.00
N PHE A 127 13.25 -12.28 -4.14
CA PHE A 127 12.04 -12.31 -4.95
C PHE A 127 11.74 -13.73 -5.47
N LYS A 128 12.76 -14.49 -5.86
CA LYS A 128 12.61 -15.91 -6.24
C LYS A 128 12.13 -16.78 -5.08
N GLN A 129 12.48 -16.46 -3.84
CA GLN A 129 12.04 -17.22 -2.66
C GLN A 129 10.58 -16.93 -2.27
N ARG A 130 10.04 -15.78 -2.70
CA ARG A 130 8.63 -15.39 -2.47
C ARG A 130 7.67 -15.95 -3.53
N ALA A 131 8.17 -16.30 -4.71
CA ALA A 131 7.41 -16.86 -5.82
C ALA A 131 7.17 -18.36 -5.62
#